data_AF-A0AA35SQ59-F1
#
_entry.id   AF-A0AA35SQ59-F1
#
_cell.length_a   1.000
_cell.length_b   1.000
_cell.length_c   1.000
_cell.angle_alpha   90.00
_cell.angle_beta   90.00
_cell.angle_gamma   90.00
#
_symmetry.space_group_name_H-M   'P 1'
#
loop_
_entity.id
_entity.type
_entity.pdbx_description
1 polymer ?
#
loop_
_entity_poly.entity_id
_entity_poly.type
_entity_poly.pdbx_seq_one_letter_code
_entity_poly.pdbx_strand_id
1 'polypeptide(L)'
;RLECEKLDFQKRFESLQNQDHESVLGVQDTESLSALQEYIAALSHPDTGIPCQELVSGIKIFTGSSAAHWFIKNMEGVSSMQNAQVVGQRLISLGAFIEIQGGTTFVVSSTAYYQFCVTSQSRKVQMDQDKRQVRSQSLGSFSHRVPPSAYQGLSRYDIHMAELPW
;
A
#
# COMPACT_ATOMS: atom_id res chain seq x y z
N ARG A 1 0.20 -16.16 29.14
CA ARG A 1 0.30 -14.71 28.86
C ARG A 1 0.07 -14.39 27.37
N LEU A 2 0.62 -15.17 26.43
CA LEU A 2 0.39 -15.03 24.98
C LEU A 2 -1.06 -15.28 24.49
N GLU A 3 -1.89 -15.99 25.26
CA GLU A 3 -3.28 -16.27 24.85
C GLU A 3 -4.25 -15.12 25.13
N CYS A 4 -3.93 -14.20 26.06
CA CYS A 4 -4.81 -13.06 26.34
C CYS A 4 -4.75 -11.99 25.24
N GLU A 5 -3.58 -11.75 24.62
CA GLU A 5 -3.47 -10.77 23.53
C GLU A 5 -4.18 -11.24 22.26
N LYS A 6 -4.25 -12.56 22.04
CA LYS A 6 -4.89 -13.17 20.85
C LYS A 6 -6.41 -12.89 20.81
N LEU A 7 -7.06 -12.91 21.99
CA LEU A 7 -8.50 -12.70 22.14
C LEU A 7 -8.93 -11.23 21.98
N ASP A 8 -8.12 -10.28 22.45
CA ASP A 8 -8.40 -8.84 22.28
C ASP A 8 -8.22 -8.41 20.81
N PHE A 9 -7.26 -9.03 20.13
CA PHE A 9 -6.94 -8.74 18.74
C PHE A 9 -8.02 -9.20 17.76
N GLN A 10 -8.60 -10.39 17.97
CA GLN A 10 -9.69 -10.93 17.16
C GLN A 10 -10.95 -10.04 17.22
N LYS A 11 -11.34 -9.57 18.41
CA LYS A 11 -12.51 -8.69 18.59
C LYS A 11 -12.37 -7.36 17.86
N ARG A 12 -11.16 -6.79 17.83
CA ARG A 12 -10.88 -5.56 17.05
C ARG A 12 -10.99 -5.81 15.55
N PHE A 13 -10.52 -6.95 15.06
CA PHE A 13 -10.64 -7.32 13.65
C PHE A 13 -12.10 -7.52 13.21
N GLU A 14 -12.91 -8.20 14.03
CA GLU A 14 -14.36 -8.33 13.76
C GLU A 14 -15.08 -6.98 13.80
N SER A 15 -14.65 -6.05 14.67
CA SER A 15 -15.19 -4.70 14.73
C SER A 15 -14.89 -3.88 13.47
N LEU A 16 -13.72 -4.07 12.85
CA LEU A 16 -13.38 -3.46 11.55
C LEU A 16 -14.21 -4.05 10.40
N GLN A 17 -14.68 -5.28 10.53
CA GLN A 17 -15.39 -6.00 9.48
C GLN A 17 -16.90 -5.70 9.44
N ASN A 18 -17.48 -5.22 10.55
CA ASN A 18 -18.91 -4.91 10.67
C ASN A 18 -19.25 -3.44 10.38
N GLN A 19 -18.29 -2.62 9.95
CA GLN A 19 -18.54 -1.24 9.50
C GLN A 19 -18.95 -1.20 8.02
N ASP A 20 -20.11 -1.77 7.70
CA ASP A 20 -20.81 -1.49 6.45
C ASP A 20 -22.09 -0.68 6.74
N HIS A 21 -22.14 0.51 6.14
CA HIS A 21 -23.31 1.35 5.88
C HIS A 21 -24.00 2.12 7.04
N GLU A 22 -23.32 3.10 7.64
CA GLU A 22 -24.01 4.38 7.86
C GLU A 22 -23.09 5.59 7.58
N SER A 23 -23.56 6.42 6.67
CA SER A 23 -22.88 7.58 6.12
C SER A 23 -23.14 8.78 7.03
N VAL A 24 -22.16 9.18 7.85
CA VAL A 24 -22.14 10.51 8.50
C VAL A 24 -20.71 11.05 8.52
N LEU A 25 -20.57 12.23 7.94
CA LEU A 25 -19.34 12.96 7.65
C LEU A 25 -18.45 13.18 8.90
N GLY A 26 -17.20 12.70 8.85
CA GLY A 26 -16.05 13.58 9.14
C GLY A 26 -15.15 13.33 10.35
N VAL A 27 -15.29 12.26 11.16
CA VAL A 27 -14.44 12.09 12.37
C VAL A 27 -13.94 10.65 12.65
N GLN A 28 -14.36 9.63 11.91
CA GLN A 28 -14.05 8.22 12.27
C GLN A 28 -12.82 7.59 11.57
N ASP A 29 -12.24 8.24 10.56
CA ASP A 29 -11.18 7.60 9.75
C ASP A 29 -9.84 7.45 10.48
N THR A 30 -9.56 8.28 11.51
CA THR A 30 -8.27 8.24 12.21
C THR A 30 -8.12 7.02 13.11
N GLU A 31 -9.19 6.56 13.76
CA GLU A 31 -9.12 5.38 14.64
C GLU A 31 -8.94 4.10 13.82
N SER A 32 -9.66 3.98 12.70
CA SER A 32 -9.57 2.85 11.78
C SER A 32 -8.18 2.72 11.16
N LEU A 33 -7.55 3.85 10.80
CA LEU A 33 -6.19 3.88 10.29
C LEU A 33 -5.15 3.53 11.37
N SER A 34 -5.32 4.01 12.61
CA SER A 34 -4.44 3.65 13.73
C SER A 34 -4.51 2.15 14.04
N ALA A 35 -5.72 1.58 14.06
CA ALA A 35 -5.91 0.14 14.26
C ALA A 35 -5.27 -0.68 13.13
N LEU A 36 -5.37 -0.23 11.88
CA LEU A 36 -4.73 -0.88 10.75
C LEU A 36 -3.19 -0.82 10.84
N GLN A 37 -2.63 0.29 11.32
CA GLN A 37 -1.18 0.43 11.52
C GLN A 37 -0.68 -0.47 12.66
N GLU A 38 -1.38 -0.53 13.78
CA GLU A 38 -1.09 -1.48 14.87
C GLU A 38 -1.14 -2.93 14.35
N TYR A 39 -2.12 -3.24 13.51
CA TYR A 39 -2.28 -4.55 12.91
C TYR A 39 -1.10 -4.90 11.99
N ILE A 40 -0.68 -3.97 11.12
CA ILE A 40 0.50 -4.15 10.26
C ILE A 40 1.78 -4.30 11.09
N ALA A 41 1.92 -3.56 12.20
CA ALA A 41 3.06 -3.69 13.10
C ALA A 41 3.14 -5.10 13.72
N ALA A 42 2.00 -5.66 14.16
CA ALA A 42 1.95 -7.03 14.65
C ALA A 42 2.29 -8.06 13.56
N LEU A 43 1.77 -7.89 12.35
CA LEU A 43 2.07 -8.77 11.22
C LEU A 43 3.54 -8.70 10.77
N SER A 44 4.20 -7.56 10.95
CA SER A 44 5.60 -7.33 10.53
C SER A 44 6.63 -7.63 11.62
N HIS A 45 6.18 -8.09 12.80
CA HIS A 45 7.05 -8.46 13.91
C HIS A 45 7.97 -9.64 13.50
N PRO A 46 9.29 -9.58 13.78
CA PRO A 46 10.25 -10.58 13.29
C PRO A 46 9.97 -12.01 13.80
N ASP A 47 9.53 -12.15 15.06
CA ASP A 47 9.40 -13.47 15.69
C ASP A 47 7.97 -14.04 15.67
N THR A 48 6.97 -13.17 15.63
CA THR A 48 5.55 -13.52 15.82
C THR A 48 4.72 -13.22 14.58
N GLY A 49 5.21 -12.36 13.69
CA GLY A 49 4.56 -11.96 12.46
C GLY A 49 4.80 -12.93 11.30
N ILE A 50 4.41 -12.50 10.10
CA ILE A 50 4.60 -13.28 8.88
C ILE A 50 6.11 -13.41 8.62
N PRO A 51 6.62 -14.62 8.35
CA PRO A 51 8.02 -14.82 8.00
C PRO A 51 8.38 -14.00 6.75
N CYS A 52 9.28 -13.05 6.92
CA CYS A 52 9.74 -12.15 5.87
C CYS A 52 11.20 -12.40 5.51
N GLN A 53 11.54 -12.09 4.28
CA GLN A 53 12.91 -11.95 3.81
C GLN A 53 13.20 -10.45 3.65
N GLU A 54 14.35 -10.01 4.13
CA GLU A 54 14.80 -8.63 3.95
C GLU A 54 15.69 -8.55 2.71
N LEU A 55 15.31 -7.68 1.78
CA LEU A 55 16.13 -7.37 0.61
C LEU A 55 17.31 -6.47 1.01
N VAL A 56 18.32 -6.40 0.14
CA VAL A 56 19.49 -5.51 0.34
C VAL A 56 19.07 -4.03 0.51
N SER A 57 17.91 -3.65 -0.02
CA SER A 57 17.30 -2.32 0.16
C SER A 57 16.71 -2.07 1.55
N GLY A 58 16.70 -3.06 2.45
CA GLY A 58 16.02 -3.00 3.75
C GLY A 58 14.50 -3.22 3.67
N ILE A 59 13.98 -3.53 2.48
CA ILE A 59 12.55 -3.81 2.28
C ILE A 59 12.25 -5.23 2.71
N LYS A 60 11.28 -5.39 3.61
CA LYS A 60 10.76 -6.69 4.04
C LYS A 60 9.70 -7.18 3.05
N ILE A 61 9.94 -8.34 2.47
CA ILE A 61 9.04 -9.02 1.54
C ILE A 61 8.64 -10.39 2.09
N PHE A 62 7.48 -10.89 1.69
CA PHE A 62 7.03 -12.24 2.03
C PHE A 62 6.28 -12.86 0.85
N THR A 63 6.20 -14.19 0.82
CA THR A 63 5.45 -14.90 -0.21
C THR A 63 3.99 -15.11 0.22
N GLY A 64 3.09 -15.21 -0.77
CA GLY A 64 1.69 -15.51 -0.52
C GLY A 64 1.49 -16.83 0.26
N SER A 65 2.30 -17.85 -0.03
CA SER A 65 2.28 -19.12 0.72
C SER A 65 2.70 -18.96 2.18
N SER A 66 3.73 -18.15 2.47
CA SER A 66 4.19 -17.91 3.85
C SER A 66 3.16 -17.15 4.67
N ALA A 67 2.53 -16.13 4.07
CA ALA A 67 1.42 -15.42 4.68
C ALA A 67 0.23 -16.33 4.95
N ALA A 68 -0.17 -17.16 3.97
CA ALA A 68 -1.31 -18.07 4.14
C ALA A 68 -1.09 -19.09 5.25
N HIS A 69 0.09 -19.72 5.32
CA HIS A 69 0.44 -20.61 6.43
C HIS A 69 0.42 -19.89 7.78
N TRP A 70 0.89 -18.66 7.83
CA TRP A 70 0.85 -17.87 9.05
C TRP A 70 -0.59 -17.56 9.46
N PHE A 71 -1.47 -17.19 8.53
CA PHE A 71 -2.90 -16.96 8.82
C PHE A 71 -3.54 -18.22 9.39
N ILE A 72 -3.32 -19.38 8.77
CA ILE A 72 -3.91 -20.64 9.23
C ILE A 72 -3.44 -21.00 10.65
N LYS A 73 -2.17 -20.72 10.96
CA LYS A 73 -1.59 -21.04 12.27
C LYS A 73 -2.04 -20.07 13.36
N ASN A 74 -2.20 -18.78 13.04
CA ASN A 74 -2.31 -17.73 14.04
C ASN A 74 -3.68 -17.05 14.11
N MET A 75 -4.50 -17.12 13.06
CA MET A 75 -5.83 -16.51 13.02
C MET A 75 -6.92 -17.53 13.28
N GLU A 76 -7.82 -17.22 14.20
CA GLU A 76 -9.00 -18.04 14.44
C GLU A 76 -9.97 -17.92 13.25
N GLY A 77 -10.58 -19.04 12.86
CA GLY A 77 -11.51 -19.11 11.71
C GLY A 77 -10.84 -19.29 10.35
N VAL A 78 -9.50 -19.18 10.26
CA VAL A 78 -8.74 -19.46 9.04
C VAL A 78 -8.20 -20.89 9.11
N SER A 79 -8.95 -21.87 8.64
CA SER A 79 -8.55 -23.29 8.68
C SER A 79 -8.10 -23.85 7.33
N SER A 80 -8.21 -23.07 6.26
CA SER A 80 -7.94 -23.50 4.89
C SER A 80 -7.18 -22.46 4.09
N MET A 81 -6.51 -22.90 3.03
CA MET A 81 -5.82 -22.02 2.08
C MET A 81 -6.80 -21.07 1.38
N GLN A 82 -8.02 -21.52 1.11
CA GLN A 82 -9.06 -20.69 0.51
C GLN A 82 -9.45 -19.54 1.46
N ASN A 83 -9.66 -19.82 2.75
CA ASN A 83 -9.97 -18.76 3.73
C ASN A 83 -8.79 -17.81 3.89
N ALA A 84 -7.57 -18.34 3.91
CA ALA A 84 -6.36 -17.52 3.98
C ALA A 84 -6.22 -16.59 2.76
N GLN A 85 -6.62 -17.05 1.57
CA GLN A 85 -6.64 -16.23 0.37
C GLN A 85 -7.64 -15.07 0.48
N VAL A 86 -8.84 -15.33 1.02
CA VAL A 86 -9.85 -14.28 1.27
C VAL A 86 -9.32 -13.24 2.25
N VAL A 87 -8.66 -13.66 3.34
CA VAL A 87 -8.03 -12.75 4.30
C VAL A 87 -6.94 -11.92 3.63
N GLY A 88 -6.03 -12.55 2.89
CA GLY A 88 -4.98 -11.84 2.17
C GLY A 88 -5.53 -10.82 1.16
N GLN A 89 -6.61 -11.18 0.44
CA GLN A 89 -7.27 -10.26 -0.49
C GLN A 89 -7.83 -9.03 0.23
N ARG A 90 -8.43 -9.21 1.41
CA ARG A 90 -8.92 -8.09 2.23
C ARG A 90 -7.78 -7.20 2.69
N LEU A 91 -6.63 -7.76 3.07
CA LEU A 91 -5.46 -6.97 3.48
C LEU A 91 -4.87 -6.17 2.31
N ILE A 92 -4.95 -6.66 1.07
CA ILE A 92 -4.64 -5.86 -0.12
C ILE A 92 -5.67 -4.74 -0.30
N SER A 93 -6.97 -5.04 -0.20
CA SER A 93 -8.05 -4.05 -0.36
C SER A 93 -8.00 -2.92 0.68
N LEU A 94 -7.58 -3.24 1.91
CA LEU A 94 -7.34 -2.26 2.97
C LEU A 94 -6.04 -1.47 2.79
N GLY A 95 -5.24 -1.83 1.78
CA GLY A 95 -3.93 -1.21 1.52
C GLY A 95 -2.88 -1.56 2.55
N ALA A 96 -3.04 -2.66 3.32
CA ALA A 96 -2.04 -3.15 4.26
C ALA A 96 -0.91 -3.91 3.55
N PHE A 97 -1.23 -4.60 2.45
CA PHE A 97 -0.27 -5.28 1.60
C PHE A 97 -0.17 -4.60 0.24
N ILE A 98 1.06 -4.50 -0.25
CA ILE A 98 1.35 -4.10 -1.63
C ILE A 98 1.91 -5.32 -2.34
N GLU A 99 1.31 -5.62 -3.47
CA GLU A 99 1.80 -6.67 -4.35
C GLU A 99 3.02 -6.19 -5.14
N ILE A 100 4.07 -7.02 -5.13
CA ILE A 100 5.29 -6.79 -5.92
C ILE A 100 5.22 -7.63 -7.20
N GLN A 101 4.75 -8.88 -7.08
CA GLN A 101 4.69 -9.83 -8.17
C GLN A 101 3.57 -10.85 -7.93
N GLY A 102 2.59 -10.94 -8.82
CA GLY A 102 1.49 -11.92 -8.73
C GLY A 102 0.16 -11.53 -9.40
N GLY A 103 -0.05 -10.25 -9.75
CA GLY A 103 -1.30 -9.75 -10.34
C GLY A 103 -1.90 -8.54 -9.62
N THR A 104 -3.23 -8.52 -9.49
CA THR A 104 -4.04 -7.55 -8.73
C THR A 104 -4.76 -8.18 -7.53
N THR A 105 -4.61 -9.49 -7.38
CA THR A 105 -5.31 -10.30 -6.39
C THR A 105 -4.31 -11.05 -5.53
N PHE A 106 -4.65 -11.28 -4.28
CA PHE A 106 -3.81 -12.09 -3.41
C PHE A 106 -3.81 -13.55 -3.89
N VAL A 107 -2.63 -14.07 -4.20
CA VAL A 107 -2.41 -15.44 -4.66
C VAL A 107 -1.59 -16.19 -3.62
N VAL A 108 -2.10 -17.35 -3.19
CA VAL A 108 -1.38 -18.26 -2.29
C VAL A 108 -0.35 -19.05 -3.11
N SER A 109 0.79 -18.43 -3.38
CA SER A 109 1.90 -19.03 -4.12
C SER A 109 3.25 -18.69 -3.47
N SER A 110 4.24 -19.56 -3.67
CA SER A 110 5.64 -19.30 -3.34
C SER A 110 6.31 -18.32 -4.30
N THR A 111 5.72 -18.08 -5.47
CA THR A 111 6.21 -17.15 -6.51
C THR A 111 5.49 -15.81 -6.50
N ALA A 112 4.48 -15.63 -5.64
CA ALA A 112 3.78 -14.38 -5.48
C ALA A 112 4.38 -13.63 -4.29
N TYR A 113 4.89 -12.42 -4.52
CA TYR A 113 5.61 -11.63 -3.54
C TYR A 113 4.84 -10.37 -3.16
N TYR A 114 4.83 -10.10 -1.85
CA TYR A 114 4.12 -8.99 -1.25
C TYR A 114 5.03 -8.28 -0.25
N GLN A 115 4.71 -7.01 0.05
CA GLN A 115 5.34 -6.22 1.10
C GLN A 115 4.28 -5.53 1.95
N PHE A 116 4.64 -5.13 3.16
CA PHE A 116 3.77 -4.31 3.99
C PHE A 116 3.73 -2.86 3.48
N CYS A 117 2.53 -2.28 3.44
CA CYS A 117 2.35 -0.87 3.20
C CYS A 117 2.48 -0.12 4.53
N VAL A 118 3.64 0.50 4.75
CA VAL A 118 3.77 1.44 5.86
C VAL A 118 3.19 2.76 5.36
N THR A 119 1.90 2.99 5.59
CA THR A 119 1.26 4.25 5.23
C THR A 119 1.94 5.38 5.99
N SER A 120 2.96 5.98 5.37
CA SER A 120 3.51 7.26 5.77
C SER A 120 2.46 8.32 5.44
N GLN A 121 1.39 8.40 6.21
CA GLN A 121 0.51 9.57 6.20
C GLN A 121 1.27 10.75 6.80
N SER A 122 2.16 11.32 5.99
CA SER A 122 2.74 12.65 6.15
C SER A 122 2.95 13.34 4.81
N ARG A 123 2.37 12.83 3.71
CA ARG A 123 2.40 13.52 2.42
C ARG A 123 1.00 13.57 1.83
N LYS A 124 0.49 14.80 1.70
CA LYS A 124 -0.68 15.23 0.89
C LYS A 124 -2.02 15.45 1.62
N VAL A 125 -2.03 16.33 2.63
CA VAL A 125 -3.18 17.27 2.83
C VAL A 125 -2.73 18.74 2.70
N GLN A 126 -1.49 18.98 2.23
CA GLN A 126 -0.92 20.33 2.06
C GLN A 126 -0.82 20.77 0.59
N MET A 127 -1.59 20.17 -0.32
CA MET A 127 -1.56 20.53 -1.75
C MET A 127 -2.86 21.13 -2.29
N ASP A 128 -3.89 21.34 -1.45
CA ASP A 128 -5.17 21.93 -1.87
C ASP A 128 -5.53 23.27 -1.20
N GLN A 129 -4.77 23.74 -0.20
CA GLN A 129 -5.02 25.07 0.41
C GLN A 129 -4.33 26.25 -0.31
N ASP A 130 -3.33 25.99 -1.16
CA ASP A 130 -2.59 27.07 -1.84
C ASP A 130 -3.30 27.65 -3.08
N LYS A 131 -4.53 27.22 -3.39
CA LYS A 131 -5.29 27.70 -4.57
C LYS A 131 -6.43 28.67 -4.27
N ARG A 132 -6.67 29.05 -3.02
CA ARG A 132 -7.76 29.99 -2.67
C ARG A 132 -7.32 31.34 -2.09
N GLN A 133 -6.01 31.62 -2.04
CA GLN A 133 -5.52 32.90 -1.49
C GLN A 133 -4.67 33.72 -2.48
N VAL A 134 -5.04 33.73 -3.76
CA VAL A 134 -4.55 34.73 -4.73
C VAL A 134 -5.73 35.31 -5.50
N ARG A 135 -6.67 35.95 -4.80
CA ARG A 135 -7.71 36.75 -5.46
C ARG A 135 -8.00 38.05 -4.71
N SER A 136 -6.94 38.82 -4.48
CA SER A 136 -7.05 40.24 -4.21
C SER A 136 -5.65 40.84 -4.13
N GLN A 137 -5.04 41.15 -5.28
CA GLN A 137 -4.28 42.39 -5.46
C GLN A 137 -3.72 42.53 -6.89
N SER A 138 -3.82 43.77 -7.37
CA SER A 138 -3.09 44.36 -8.50
C SER A 138 -3.64 44.14 -9.92
N LEU A 139 -4.59 45.01 -10.28
CA LEU A 139 -4.66 45.62 -11.61
C LEU A 139 -3.38 46.44 -11.81
N GLY A 140 -2.43 45.88 -12.56
CA GLY A 140 -1.19 46.55 -12.94
C GLY A 140 -0.78 46.12 -14.34
N SER A 141 -1.23 46.88 -15.32
CA SER A 141 -0.85 46.80 -16.73
C SER A 141 0.67 46.76 -16.89
N PHE A 142 1.23 45.78 -17.62
CA PHE A 142 2.42 46.04 -18.44
C PHE A 142 2.45 45.10 -19.65
N SER A 143 2.19 45.71 -20.79
CA SER A 143 2.45 45.19 -22.13
C SER A 143 3.97 45.11 -22.33
N HIS A 144 4.50 44.03 -22.91
CA HIS A 144 5.41 44.10 -24.06
C HIS A 144 5.70 42.69 -24.62
N ARG A 145 5.62 42.64 -25.96
CA ARG A 145 5.92 41.55 -26.90
C ARG A 145 7.34 41.01 -26.76
N VAL A 146 7.55 39.71 -27.01
CA VAL A 146 8.40 39.14 -28.09
C VAL A 146 7.92 37.71 -28.41
N PRO A 147 7.82 37.29 -29.69
CA PRO A 147 7.37 35.94 -30.10
C PRO A 147 8.57 35.03 -30.49
N PRO A 148 8.40 33.88 -31.18
CA PRO A 148 9.00 32.59 -30.82
C PRO A 148 10.32 32.31 -31.56
N SER A 149 11.20 31.47 -30.99
CA SER A 149 12.34 30.93 -31.73
C SER A 149 12.47 29.42 -31.53
N ALA A 150 12.40 28.76 -32.68
CA ALA A 150 12.69 27.39 -32.99
C ALA A 150 13.92 26.81 -32.25
N TYR A 151 13.75 25.59 -31.74
CA TYR A 151 14.80 24.58 -31.81
C TYR A 151 14.22 23.34 -32.50
N GLN A 152 14.44 23.30 -33.82
CA GLN A 152 14.52 22.07 -34.58
C GLN A 152 15.86 21.41 -34.30
N GLY A 153 15.86 20.08 -34.18
CA GLY A 153 16.93 19.26 -34.75
C GLY A 153 17.80 18.47 -33.79
N LEU A 154 18.05 17.23 -34.25
CA LEU A 154 19.13 16.29 -33.87
C LEU A 154 18.79 15.43 -32.63
N SER A 155 18.84 14.09 -32.66
CA SER A 155 19.40 13.16 -33.62
C SER A 155 18.71 11.80 -33.45
N ARG A 156 18.40 11.15 -34.59
CA ARG A 156 18.20 9.70 -34.68
C ARG A 156 19.39 9.01 -34.00
N TYR A 157 19.12 8.12 -33.06
CA TYR A 157 20.02 7.02 -32.77
C TYR A 157 19.39 5.77 -33.39
N ASP A 158 19.91 5.40 -34.55
CA ASP A 158 19.87 4.04 -35.08
C ASP A 158 20.65 3.16 -34.11
N ILE A 159 19.95 2.38 -33.29
CA ILE A 159 20.57 1.27 -32.57
C ILE A 159 20.44 0.05 -33.47
N HIS A 160 21.53 -0.26 -34.15
CA HIS A 160 21.73 -1.48 -34.89
C HIS A 160 21.44 -2.69 -34.00
N MET A 161 20.55 -3.55 -34.50
CA MET A 161 20.43 -4.93 -34.05
C MET A 161 21.75 -5.66 -34.33
N ALA A 162 22.42 -6.09 -33.28
CA ALA A 162 23.41 -7.16 -33.37
C ALA A 162 22.69 -8.46 -33.00
N GLU A 163 22.40 -9.27 -34.01
CA GLU A 163 22.12 -10.69 -33.85
C GLU A 163 23.37 -11.37 -33.24
N LEU A 164 23.20 -12.06 -32.12
CA LEU A 164 24.19 -13.00 -31.61
C LEU A 164 23.61 -14.42 -31.74
N PRO A 165 24.26 -15.32 -32.48
CA PRO A 165 23.84 -16.70 -32.61
C PRO A 165 24.59 -17.59 -31.61
N TRP A 166 23.99 -17.91 -30.46
CA TRP A 166 24.22 -19.14 -29.70
C TRP A 166 23.23 -19.28 -28.55
#